data_AF-D3D1W4-F1
#
_entry.id   AF-D3D1W4-F1
#
_cell.length_a   1.000
_cell.length_b   1.000
_cell.length_c   1.000
_cell.angle_alpha   90.00
_cell.angle_beta   90.00
_cell.angle_gamma   90.00
#
_symmetry.space_group_name_H-M   'P 1'
#
loop_
_entity.id
_entity.type
_entity.pdbx_description
1 polymer ?
#
loop_
_entity_poly.entity_id
_entity_poly.type
_entity_poly.pdbx_seq_one_letter_code
_entity_poly.pdbx_strand_id
1 'polypeptide(L)'
;MRTLRAYRFALDPNDSQLAGLRRHAGAARFVYNWGLAFVKAALAQRDAEKSYGLDGDALTPVPWTLPALRLRWNQVKNDATPWWAECSKEAFSAGLDQLARALKNFSASRKGTRKGRRVGFPRFKKRGKARDSSRYTTGTYGPAGALAVKLPRIGRVKAHEPMRALTSCLTDGSARLLGATVSRTAGRWFVAFTVEVDREVPQAPSRRQRAGGPVGVDLGVKHLAVLSTGETVPNPKHYQRAERKLRTASRAYARSRPGSAGRVRRAAALATIQARIANRRRDGLHKFTTRLALDHDVIVVEDLHVAGMVRGRRLAKAVAAAGFGEIRRQLDYKTVWYGSRLRVADRWYPSSKTCSGCGWRNPSLTLSDRVFHCQSCGLVADRDHNAAINLANLVAASTSETRNARGADRKTVLARQVAGKREPGTEQAGQARGAPPKGEAA
;
A
#
# COMPACT_ATOMS: atom_id res chain seq x y z
N MET A 1 -10.15 13.78 16.72
CA MET A 1 -10.23 12.40 16.21
C MET A 1 -8.91 11.68 16.41
N ARG A 2 -8.90 10.50 17.03
CA ARG A 2 -7.68 9.67 17.16
C ARG A 2 -7.27 9.09 15.81
N THR A 3 -6.00 9.30 15.44
CA THR A 3 -5.44 8.78 14.19
C THR A 3 -4.08 8.13 14.41
N LEU A 4 -3.80 7.03 13.71
CA LEU A 4 -2.48 6.41 13.73
C LEU A 4 -1.55 7.07 12.71
N ARG A 5 -0.51 7.75 13.19
CA ARG A 5 0.53 8.38 12.39
C ARG A 5 1.86 7.65 12.56
N ALA A 6 2.61 7.54 11.47
CA ALA A 6 3.97 7.02 11.48
C ALA A 6 4.97 8.18 11.32
N TYR A 7 5.82 8.39 12.33
CA TYR A 7 6.94 9.32 12.26
C TYR A 7 8.22 8.52 12.03
N ARG A 8 8.97 8.81 10.97
CA ARG A 8 10.16 8.03 10.59
C ARG A 8 11.36 8.95 10.43
N PHE A 9 12.42 8.64 11.17
CA PHE A 9 13.67 9.39 11.18
C PHE A 9 14.84 8.48 10.81
N ALA A 10 15.84 9.04 10.13
CA ALA A 10 17.09 8.36 9.89
C ALA A 10 17.99 8.44 11.13
N LEU A 11 18.53 7.30 11.55
CA LEU A 11 19.44 7.21 12.70
C LEU A 11 20.89 7.39 12.26
N ASP A 12 21.66 8.00 13.15
CA ASP A 12 23.10 8.25 13.05
C ASP A 12 23.84 7.54 14.20
N PRO A 13 23.97 6.20 14.16
CA PRO A 13 24.59 5.42 15.23
C PRO A 13 26.11 5.39 15.11
N ASN A 14 26.81 5.45 16.25
CA ASN A 14 28.23 5.06 16.32
C ASN A 14 28.39 3.53 16.16
N ASP A 15 29.62 3.03 16.07
CA ASP A 15 29.88 1.61 15.78
C ASP A 15 29.35 0.64 16.84
N SER A 16 29.44 0.99 18.13
CA SER A 16 28.85 0.20 19.23
C SER A 16 27.32 0.12 19.10
N GLN A 17 26.67 1.26 18.85
CA GLN A 17 25.22 1.32 18.59
C GLN A 17 24.85 0.55 17.32
N LEU A 18 25.66 0.62 16.27
CA LEU A 18 25.47 -0.10 15.01
C LEU A 18 25.61 -1.62 15.21
N ALA A 19 26.53 -2.08 16.07
CA ALA A 19 26.61 -3.47 16.51
C ALA A 19 25.35 -3.87 17.29
N GLY A 20 24.91 -3.07 18.26
CA GLY A 20 23.67 -3.28 19.02
C GLY A 20 22.42 -3.39 18.15
N LEU A 21 22.25 -2.50 17.17
CA LEU A 21 21.18 -2.52 16.16
C LEU A 21 21.19 -3.81 15.33
N ARG A 22 22.38 -4.24 14.89
CA ARG A 22 22.56 -5.51 14.16
C ARG A 22 22.24 -6.72 15.05
N ARG A 23 22.62 -6.70 16.33
CA ARG A 23 22.35 -7.75 17.33
C ARG A 23 20.84 -7.92 17.56
N HIS A 24 20.12 -6.81 17.77
CA HIS A 24 18.66 -6.80 17.94
C HIS A 24 17.90 -7.33 16.71
N ALA A 25 18.31 -6.93 15.50
CA ALA A 25 17.74 -7.49 14.26
C ALA A 25 18.12 -8.97 14.04
N GLY A 26 19.27 -9.40 14.58
CA GLY A 26 19.70 -10.78 14.67
C GLY A 26 18.79 -11.62 15.57
N ALA A 27 18.56 -11.19 16.81
CA ALA A 27 17.67 -11.81 17.78
C ALA A 27 16.24 -11.97 17.23
N ALA A 28 15.67 -10.91 16.66
CA ALA A 28 14.34 -10.94 16.03
C ALA A 28 14.24 -11.92 14.85
N ARG A 29 15.34 -12.15 14.12
CA ARG A 29 15.43 -13.15 13.05
C ARG A 29 15.61 -14.57 13.60
N PHE A 30 16.45 -14.73 14.62
CA PHE A 30 16.72 -16.02 15.27
C PHE A 30 15.42 -16.61 15.82
N VAL A 31 14.71 -15.88 16.69
CA VAL A 31 13.52 -16.43 17.35
C VAL A 31 12.34 -16.63 16.40
N TYR A 32 12.26 -15.85 15.32
CA TYR A 32 11.32 -16.11 14.23
C TYR A 32 11.60 -17.45 13.56
N ASN A 33 12.88 -17.78 13.32
CA ASN A 33 13.26 -19.07 12.72
C ASN A 33 13.06 -20.22 13.71
N TRP A 34 13.46 -20.05 14.97
CA TRP A 34 13.21 -21.02 16.05
C TRP A 34 11.72 -21.34 16.16
N GLY A 35 10.86 -20.33 16.28
CA GLY A 35 9.41 -20.53 16.36
C GLY A 35 8.82 -21.17 15.10
N LEU A 36 9.36 -20.86 13.91
CA LEU A 36 8.92 -21.49 12.66
C LEU A 36 9.40 -22.95 12.56
N ALA A 37 10.56 -23.29 13.10
CA ALA A 37 11.02 -24.67 13.20
C ALA A 37 10.15 -25.46 14.17
N PHE A 38 9.85 -24.91 15.35
CA PHE A 38 8.93 -25.51 16.32
C PHE A 38 7.53 -25.75 15.73
N VAL A 39 6.94 -24.74 15.07
CA VAL A 39 5.63 -24.89 14.41
C VAL A 39 5.65 -25.97 13.33
N LYS A 40 6.75 -26.12 12.60
CA LYS A 40 6.91 -27.20 11.60
C LYS A 40 7.06 -28.58 12.24
N ALA A 41 7.83 -28.69 13.32
CA ALA A 41 7.98 -29.94 14.07
C ALA A 41 6.64 -30.39 14.67
N ALA A 42 5.90 -29.47 15.30
CA ALA A 42 4.56 -29.74 15.83
C ALA A 42 3.55 -30.12 14.72
N LEU A 43 3.67 -29.59 13.51
CA LEU A 43 2.84 -30.02 12.37
C LEU A 43 3.22 -31.43 11.89
N ALA A 44 4.51 -31.73 11.74
CA ALA A 44 4.97 -33.07 11.35
C ALA A 44 4.58 -34.13 12.39
N GLN A 45 4.69 -33.78 13.68
CA GLN A 45 4.23 -34.62 14.78
C GLN A 45 2.72 -34.90 14.68
N ARG A 46 1.88 -33.89 14.46
CA ARG A 46 0.43 -34.10 14.23
C ARG A 46 0.11 -34.96 13.01
N ASP A 47 0.93 -34.91 11.97
CA ASP A 47 0.71 -35.72 10.78
C ASP A 47 1.12 -37.19 11.00
N ALA A 48 2.11 -37.45 11.87
CA ALA A 48 2.44 -38.79 12.36
C ALA A 48 1.42 -39.33 13.39
N GLU A 49 0.94 -38.51 14.33
CA GLU A 49 -0.06 -38.91 15.31
C GLU A 49 -1.36 -39.42 14.65
N LYS A 50 -1.80 -38.74 13.57
CA LYS A 50 -2.93 -39.20 12.74
C LYS A 50 -2.69 -40.53 12.04
N SER A 51 -1.45 -40.84 11.64
CA SER A 51 -1.16 -42.12 10.97
C SER A 51 -1.29 -43.32 11.90
N TYR A 52 -1.30 -43.09 13.23
CA TYR A 52 -1.54 -44.10 14.26
C TYR A 52 -2.89 -43.91 14.97
N GLY A 53 -3.84 -43.19 14.34
CA GLY A 53 -5.24 -43.11 14.78
C GLY A 53 -5.58 -42.01 15.79
N LEU A 54 -4.65 -41.14 16.17
CA LEU A 54 -4.96 -40.01 17.08
C LEU A 54 -5.64 -38.86 16.33
N ASP A 55 -6.66 -38.26 16.96
CA ASP A 55 -7.41 -37.14 16.41
C ASP A 55 -7.74 -36.05 17.46
N GLY A 56 -8.60 -35.09 17.09
CA GLY A 56 -9.12 -34.06 18.00
C GLY A 56 -8.06 -33.35 18.84
N ASP A 57 -8.27 -33.41 20.16
CA ASP A 57 -7.43 -32.82 21.21
C ASP A 57 -6.27 -33.73 21.67
N ALA A 58 -6.24 -35.00 21.27
CA ALA A 58 -5.09 -35.89 21.48
C ALA A 58 -3.88 -35.51 20.60
N LEU A 59 -4.11 -34.70 19.56
CA LEU A 59 -3.07 -34.23 18.64
C LEU A 59 -2.24 -33.08 19.22
N THR A 60 -0.91 -33.15 19.06
CA THR A 60 0.09 -32.17 19.50
C THR A 60 -0.34 -30.72 19.23
N PRO A 61 -0.37 -29.84 20.25
CA PRO A 61 -0.73 -28.43 20.07
C PRO A 61 0.31 -27.64 19.26
N VAL A 62 -0.12 -27.02 18.14
CA VAL A 62 0.74 -26.18 17.30
C VAL A 62 0.62 -24.70 17.73
N PRO A 63 1.70 -24.02 18.15
CA PRO A 63 1.63 -22.65 18.64
C PRO A 63 1.44 -21.64 17.50
N TRP A 64 0.17 -21.37 17.17
CA TRP A 64 -0.22 -20.50 16.03
C TRP A 64 -0.27 -19.01 16.37
N THR A 65 -0.33 -18.67 17.66
CA THR A 65 -0.57 -17.31 18.18
C THR A 65 0.65 -16.76 18.90
N LEU A 66 0.71 -15.42 19.05
CA LEU A 66 1.81 -14.76 19.76
C LEU A 66 1.91 -15.20 21.25
N PRO A 67 0.82 -15.34 22.03
CA PRO A 67 0.89 -15.88 23.38
C PRO A 67 1.47 -17.29 23.43
N ALA A 68 0.98 -18.22 22.60
CA ALA A 68 1.46 -19.61 22.58
C ALA A 68 2.96 -19.70 22.21
N LEU A 69 3.40 -18.92 21.21
CA LEU A 69 4.81 -18.83 20.84
C LEU A 69 5.69 -18.23 21.95
N ARG A 70 5.19 -17.22 22.68
CA ARG A 70 5.90 -16.62 23.82
C ARG A 70 6.01 -17.57 25.00
N LEU A 71 4.95 -18.34 25.30
CA LEU A 71 4.95 -19.34 26.37
C LEU A 71 6.05 -20.38 26.14
N ARG A 72 6.07 -21.00 24.95
CA ARG A 72 7.13 -21.96 24.57
C ARG A 72 8.52 -21.31 24.53
N TRP A 73 8.64 -20.08 24.03
CA TRP A 73 9.94 -19.39 24.04
C TRP A 73 10.46 -19.13 25.45
N ASN A 74 9.60 -18.72 26.38
CA ASN A 74 10.00 -18.46 27.77
C ASN A 74 10.56 -19.68 28.50
N GLN A 75 10.12 -20.89 28.12
CA GLN A 75 10.60 -22.15 28.68
C GLN A 75 12.05 -22.47 28.30
N VAL A 76 12.51 -22.06 27.10
CA VAL A 76 13.81 -22.50 26.53
C VAL A 76 14.80 -21.37 26.23
N LYS A 77 14.42 -20.10 26.43
CA LYS A 77 15.22 -18.93 25.99
C LYS A 77 16.61 -18.84 26.63
N ASN A 78 16.76 -19.34 27.86
CA ASN A 78 18.03 -19.27 28.59
C ASN A 78 19.05 -20.22 27.94
N ASP A 79 18.62 -21.46 27.67
CA ASP A 79 19.47 -22.51 27.11
C ASP A 79 19.69 -22.31 25.61
N ALA A 80 18.62 -21.96 24.88
CA ALA A 80 18.69 -21.72 23.43
C ALA A 80 19.43 -20.41 23.08
N THR A 81 19.48 -19.45 24.00
CA THR A 81 20.17 -18.15 23.81
C THR A 81 20.73 -17.59 25.12
N PRO A 82 21.87 -18.10 25.63
CA PRO A 82 22.50 -17.55 26.85
C PRO A 82 22.80 -16.05 26.76
N TRP A 83 23.08 -15.57 25.54
CA TRP A 83 23.30 -14.17 25.19
C TRP A 83 22.03 -13.29 25.13
N TRP A 84 20.84 -13.79 25.48
CA TRP A 84 19.58 -13.06 25.25
C TRP A 84 19.52 -11.70 25.99
N ALA A 85 20.15 -11.59 27.15
CA ALA A 85 20.18 -10.39 27.99
C ALA A 85 20.88 -9.18 27.34
N GLU A 86 21.79 -9.42 26.38
CA GLU A 86 22.46 -8.40 25.57
C GLU A 86 21.48 -7.62 24.67
N CYS A 87 20.32 -8.21 24.38
CA CYS A 87 19.25 -7.60 23.59
C CYS A 87 18.06 -7.25 24.48
N SER A 88 17.27 -6.28 24.06
CA SER A 88 15.96 -6.07 24.65
C SER A 88 15.05 -7.30 24.42
N LYS A 89 14.29 -7.71 25.45
CA LYS A 89 13.22 -8.72 25.33
C LYS A 89 12.25 -8.43 24.17
N GLU A 90 12.07 -7.16 23.84
CA GLU A 90 11.24 -6.69 22.74
C GLU A 90 11.76 -7.14 21.35
N ALA A 91 13.07 -7.32 21.18
CA ALA A 91 13.61 -7.86 19.92
C ALA A 91 13.12 -9.28 19.64
N PHE A 92 13.11 -10.13 20.68
CA PHE A 92 12.59 -11.50 20.58
C PHE A 92 11.06 -11.50 20.41
N SER A 93 10.36 -10.73 21.25
CA SER A 93 8.91 -10.48 21.15
C SER A 93 8.47 -10.07 19.74
N ALA A 94 9.20 -9.15 19.11
CA ALA A 94 8.94 -8.69 17.74
C ALA A 94 9.24 -9.76 16.68
N GLY A 95 10.18 -10.68 16.92
CA GLY A 95 10.44 -11.83 16.06
C GLY A 95 9.26 -12.80 16.03
N LEU A 96 8.72 -13.12 17.21
CA LEU A 96 7.54 -13.99 17.37
C LEU A 96 6.26 -13.33 16.85
N ASP A 97 6.06 -12.02 17.07
CA ASP A 97 4.92 -11.27 16.52
C ASP A 97 4.90 -11.31 14.99
N GLN A 98 6.07 -11.17 14.34
CA GLN A 98 6.20 -11.34 12.90
C GLN A 98 5.86 -12.75 12.42
N LEU A 99 6.08 -13.80 13.24
CA LEU A 99 5.70 -15.17 12.92
C LEU A 99 4.19 -15.38 13.08
N ALA A 100 3.62 -15.01 14.22
CA ALA A 100 2.18 -15.10 14.49
C ALA A 100 1.36 -14.37 13.41
N ARG A 101 1.79 -13.16 12.99
CA ARG A 101 1.17 -12.43 11.87
C ARG A 101 1.30 -13.16 10.54
N ALA A 102 2.43 -13.82 10.27
CA ALA A 102 2.62 -14.58 9.03
C ALA A 102 1.73 -15.83 9.00
N LEU A 103 1.60 -16.55 10.11
CA LEU A 103 0.71 -17.70 10.29
C LEU A 103 -0.78 -17.28 10.18
N LYS A 104 -1.19 -16.21 10.87
CA LYS A 104 -2.54 -15.63 10.72
C LYS A 104 -2.85 -15.26 9.26
N ASN A 105 -1.92 -14.62 8.56
CA ASN A 105 -2.08 -14.26 7.15
C ASN A 105 -2.19 -15.48 6.23
N PHE A 106 -1.44 -16.56 6.51
CA PHE A 106 -1.56 -17.83 5.79
C PHE A 106 -2.94 -18.46 6.01
N SER A 107 -3.41 -18.59 7.25
CA SER A 107 -4.74 -19.13 7.55
C SER A 107 -5.87 -18.32 6.90
N ALA A 108 -5.85 -16.99 7.03
CA ALA A 108 -6.84 -16.12 6.40
C ALA A 108 -6.79 -16.16 4.86
N SER A 109 -5.60 -16.39 4.29
CA SER A 109 -5.44 -16.59 2.85
C SER A 109 -5.92 -17.97 2.38
N ARG A 110 -5.81 -19.02 3.20
CA ARG A 110 -6.34 -20.36 2.89
C ARG A 110 -7.87 -20.36 2.97
N LYS A 111 -8.43 -19.64 3.95
CA LYS A 111 -9.89 -19.45 4.14
C LYS A 111 -10.52 -18.41 3.20
N GLY A 112 -9.77 -17.78 2.30
CA GLY A 112 -10.28 -16.73 1.40
C GLY A 112 -10.63 -15.38 2.04
N THR A 113 -10.60 -15.26 3.38
CA THR A 113 -11.01 -14.05 4.12
C THR A 113 -10.03 -12.88 4.03
N ARG A 114 -8.83 -13.09 3.47
CA ARG A 114 -7.82 -12.04 3.28
C ARG A 114 -7.84 -11.47 1.86
N LYS A 115 -8.15 -10.17 1.71
CA LYS A 115 -8.04 -9.42 0.45
C LYS A 115 -6.62 -9.50 -0.16
N GLY A 116 -6.55 -9.61 -1.50
CA GLY A 116 -5.31 -9.61 -2.28
C GLY A 116 -4.77 -11.01 -2.65
N ARG A 117 -3.56 -11.08 -3.20
CA ARG A 117 -2.95 -12.35 -3.67
C ARG A 117 -2.85 -13.37 -2.53
N ARG A 118 -3.15 -14.64 -2.84
CA ARG A 118 -2.92 -15.79 -1.95
C ARG A 118 -1.47 -15.80 -1.45
N VAL A 119 -1.25 -16.01 -0.16
CA VAL A 119 0.08 -16.14 0.46
C VAL A 119 0.35 -17.59 0.87
N GLY A 120 1.56 -18.07 0.60
CA GLY A 120 2.02 -19.39 1.05
C GLY A 120 2.45 -19.40 2.51
N PHE A 121 2.80 -20.59 3.01
CA PHE A 121 3.27 -20.81 4.37
C PHE A 121 4.54 -19.97 4.68
N PRO A 122 4.75 -19.52 5.94
CA PRO A 122 5.93 -18.76 6.31
C PRO A 122 7.26 -19.49 6.00
N ARG A 123 8.30 -18.73 5.67
CA ARG A 123 9.62 -19.26 5.28
C ARG A 123 10.72 -18.70 6.19
N PHE A 124 11.73 -19.52 6.48
CA PHE A 124 12.89 -19.12 7.28
C PHE A 124 13.57 -17.86 6.72
N LYS A 125 13.86 -16.92 7.62
CA LYS A 125 14.54 -15.65 7.34
C LYS A 125 16.06 -15.87 7.31
N LYS A 126 16.71 -15.52 6.20
CA LYS A 126 18.17 -15.54 6.06
C LYS A 126 18.77 -14.14 6.24
N ARG A 127 19.95 -14.03 6.88
CA ARG A 127 20.71 -12.77 7.03
C ARG A 127 20.98 -12.16 5.65
N GLY A 128 20.82 -10.85 5.50
CA GLY A 128 21.00 -10.16 4.22
C GLY A 128 19.95 -10.46 3.13
N LYS A 129 18.92 -11.27 3.42
CA LYS A 129 17.76 -11.53 2.54
C LYS A 129 16.46 -11.06 3.18
N ALA A 130 16.28 -11.36 4.46
CA ALA A 130 15.25 -10.71 5.28
C ALA A 130 15.67 -9.27 5.60
N ARG A 131 14.68 -8.38 5.80
CA ARG A 131 14.91 -7.03 6.32
C ARG A 131 15.45 -7.14 7.75
N ASP A 132 16.57 -6.48 8.03
CA ASP A 132 17.04 -6.31 9.40
C ASP A 132 16.10 -5.32 10.11
N SER A 133 15.36 -5.80 11.12
CA SER A 133 14.44 -4.99 11.91
C SER A 133 14.07 -5.62 13.25
N SER A 134 13.90 -4.78 14.27
CA SER A 134 13.27 -5.08 15.56
C SER A 134 12.14 -4.08 15.84
N ARG A 135 11.26 -4.38 16.81
CA ARG A 135 10.23 -3.45 17.27
C ARG A 135 10.22 -3.43 18.80
N TYR A 136 10.03 -2.25 19.35
CA TYR A 136 9.76 -1.98 20.76
C TYR A 136 8.28 -1.57 20.88
N THR A 137 7.59 -2.13 21.87
CA THR A 137 6.20 -1.83 22.23
C THR A 137 6.05 -1.56 23.73
N THR A 138 6.87 -2.20 24.57
CA THR A 138 6.93 -2.00 26.03
C THR A 138 8.31 -1.50 26.49
N GLY A 139 8.38 -0.95 27.71
CA GLY A 139 9.59 -0.39 28.31
C GLY A 139 9.95 1.01 27.82
N THR A 140 11.05 1.55 28.32
CA THR A 140 11.48 2.94 28.05
C THR A 140 12.15 3.08 26.68
N TYR A 141 11.39 3.48 25.66
CA TYR A 141 11.89 3.86 24.33
C TYR A 141 11.17 5.12 23.85
N GLY A 142 11.82 5.94 23.02
CA GLY A 142 11.21 7.16 22.48
C GLY A 142 12.22 8.25 22.17
N PRO A 143 11.76 9.43 21.72
CA PRO A 143 12.60 10.62 21.59
C PRO A 143 13.35 10.96 22.88
N ALA A 144 14.57 11.46 22.75
CA ALA A 144 15.48 11.84 23.83
C ALA A 144 16.04 13.24 23.52
N GLY A 145 15.12 14.22 23.48
CA GLY A 145 15.31 15.52 22.84
C GLY A 145 15.07 15.47 21.33
N ALA A 146 15.23 16.62 20.65
CA ALA A 146 14.85 16.78 19.25
C ALA A 146 15.70 15.95 18.26
N LEU A 147 16.96 15.63 18.57
CA LEU A 147 17.91 15.00 17.63
C LEU A 147 18.43 13.62 18.09
N ALA A 148 17.77 12.98 19.06
CA ALA A 148 18.18 11.64 19.51
C ALA A 148 17.01 10.79 20.00
N VAL A 149 17.20 9.47 20.03
CA VAL A 149 16.23 8.47 20.48
C VAL A 149 16.87 7.58 21.53
N LYS A 150 16.17 7.33 22.64
CA LYS A 150 16.55 6.31 23.62
C LYS A 150 16.00 4.95 23.17
N LEU A 151 16.88 3.97 23.02
CA LEU A 151 16.55 2.60 22.66
C LEU A 151 17.05 1.62 23.75
N PRO A 152 16.20 0.72 24.28
CA PRO A 152 16.61 -0.29 25.26
C PRO A 152 17.81 -1.12 24.79
N ARG A 153 18.79 -1.33 25.68
CA ARG A 153 20.07 -2.03 25.43
C ARG A 153 20.93 -1.45 24.27
N ILE A 154 20.64 -0.24 23.79
CA ILE A 154 21.45 0.47 22.77
C ILE A 154 21.82 1.89 23.24
N GLY A 155 21.01 2.51 24.11
CA GLY A 155 21.26 3.84 24.66
C GLY A 155 20.69 4.97 23.79
N ARG A 156 21.32 6.15 23.84
CA ARG A 156 20.90 7.37 23.14
C ARG A 156 21.54 7.43 21.75
N VAL A 157 20.77 7.14 20.71
CA VAL A 157 21.21 7.15 19.30
C VAL A 157 20.83 8.48 18.65
N LYS A 158 21.77 9.14 17.95
CA LYS A 158 21.48 10.40 17.22
C LYS A 158 20.56 10.14 16.03
N ALA A 159 19.87 11.19 15.57
CA ALA A 159 19.08 11.20 14.34
C ALA A 159 19.59 12.33 13.42
N HIS A 160 19.56 12.11 12.10
CA HIS A 160 19.99 13.12 11.12
C HIS A 160 18.99 14.28 10.95
N GLU A 161 17.76 14.14 11.45
CA GLU A 161 16.66 15.09 11.23
C GLU A 161 15.96 15.37 12.57
N PRO A 162 15.58 16.64 12.86
CA PRO A 162 14.93 16.99 14.11
C PRO A 162 13.50 16.46 14.20
N MET A 163 13.17 15.89 15.35
CA MET A 163 11.90 15.24 15.65
C MET A 163 10.87 16.19 16.26
N ARG A 164 11.00 17.52 16.06
CA ARG A 164 10.21 18.56 16.73
C ARG A 164 8.70 18.35 16.63
N ALA A 165 8.20 18.01 15.43
CA ALA A 165 6.78 17.71 15.19
C ALA A 165 6.25 16.39 15.79
N LEU A 166 7.14 15.58 16.40
CA LEU A 166 6.78 14.46 17.26
C LEU A 166 6.93 14.84 18.73
N THR A 167 8.05 15.47 19.11
CA THR A 167 8.29 15.83 20.52
C THR A 167 7.27 16.83 21.03
N SER A 168 6.87 17.82 20.23
CA SER A 168 5.78 18.76 20.58
C SER A 168 4.51 18.00 20.97
N CYS A 169 4.00 17.18 20.05
CA CYS A 169 2.76 16.42 20.26
C CYS A 169 2.82 15.42 21.44
N LEU A 170 4.02 14.96 21.82
CA LEU A 170 4.18 14.11 23.00
C LEU A 170 4.24 14.93 24.31
N THR A 171 4.72 16.17 24.25
CA THR A 171 4.82 17.09 25.40
C THR A 171 3.51 17.80 25.69
N ASP A 172 2.76 18.20 24.65
CA ASP A 172 1.44 18.83 24.77
C ASP A 172 0.29 17.83 25.04
N GLY A 173 0.58 16.53 25.13
CA GLY A 173 -0.40 15.48 25.40
C GLY A 173 -1.27 15.07 24.20
N SER A 174 -1.19 15.76 23.05
CA SER A 174 -1.97 15.44 21.85
C SER A 174 -1.57 14.14 21.15
N ALA A 175 -0.52 13.45 21.63
CA ALA A 175 -0.06 12.20 21.05
C ALA A 175 0.47 11.19 22.08
N ARG A 176 0.26 9.90 21.78
CA ARG A 176 0.69 8.75 22.57
C ARG A 176 1.53 7.80 21.73
N LEU A 177 2.70 7.43 22.24
CA LEU A 177 3.62 6.51 21.56
C LEU A 177 3.16 5.05 21.72
N LEU A 178 2.93 4.33 20.62
CA LEU A 178 2.48 2.92 20.59
C LEU A 178 3.58 1.91 20.20
N GLY A 179 4.77 2.39 19.86
CA GLY A 179 5.90 1.53 19.50
C GLY A 179 6.91 2.17 18.57
N ALA A 180 8.14 1.69 18.63
CA ALA A 180 9.24 2.07 17.75
C ALA A 180 9.69 0.86 16.93
N THR A 181 9.60 0.90 15.61
CA THR A 181 10.19 -0.11 14.72
C THR A 181 11.52 0.40 14.19
N VAL A 182 12.60 -0.25 14.58
CA VAL A 182 13.95 0.09 14.15
C VAL A 182 14.35 -0.86 13.02
N SER A 183 14.80 -0.33 11.88
CA SER A 183 15.04 -1.14 10.70
C SER A 183 16.05 -0.54 9.73
N ARG A 184 16.74 -1.42 8.99
CA ARG A 184 17.72 -1.03 7.98
C ARG A 184 17.09 -0.94 6.59
N THR A 185 17.55 0.00 5.77
CA THR A 185 17.19 0.14 4.35
C THR A 185 18.36 0.76 3.60
N ALA A 186 18.89 0.07 2.58
CA ALA A 186 20.02 0.53 1.77
C ALA A 186 21.20 1.09 2.59
N GLY A 187 21.74 0.24 3.49
CA GLY A 187 22.84 0.60 4.38
C GLY A 187 22.41 1.35 5.65
N ARG A 188 21.54 2.36 5.53
CA ARG A 188 21.12 3.28 6.60
C ARG A 188 20.06 2.67 7.54
N TRP A 189 20.12 3.04 8.82
CA TRP A 189 19.13 2.67 9.83
C TRP A 189 18.07 3.76 10.01
N PHE A 190 16.86 3.34 10.36
CA PHE A 190 15.73 4.22 10.61
C PHE A 190 14.96 3.74 11.82
N VAL A 191 14.47 4.68 12.62
CA VAL A 191 13.40 4.45 13.59
C VAL A 191 12.08 4.91 12.97
N ALA A 192 11.03 4.12 13.14
CA ALA A 192 9.67 4.46 12.76
C ALA A 192 8.76 4.32 13.99
N PHE A 193 8.39 5.45 14.57
CA PHE A 193 7.45 5.52 15.68
C PHE A 193 6.02 5.36 15.15
N THR A 194 5.26 4.48 15.78
CA THR A 194 3.80 4.36 15.62
C THR A 194 3.18 5.19 16.72
N VAL A 195 2.42 6.22 16.35
CA VAL A 195 1.93 7.23 17.29
C VAL A 195 0.43 7.36 17.07
N GLU A 196 -0.33 7.27 18.16
CA GLU A 196 -1.73 7.71 18.18
C GLU A 196 -1.71 9.22 18.40
N VAL A 197 -2.33 9.97 17.51
CA VAL A 197 -2.41 11.43 17.58
C VAL A 197 -3.87 11.83 17.64
N ASP A 198 -4.24 12.57 18.68
CA ASP A 198 -5.49 13.30 18.78
C ASP A 198 -5.41 14.49 17.83
N ARG A 199 -5.91 14.27 16.61
CA ARG A 199 -5.92 15.26 15.53
C ARG A 199 -7.22 16.04 15.57
N GLU A 200 -7.13 17.36 15.62
CA GLU A 200 -8.23 18.23 15.20
C GLU A 200 -8.45 18.05 13.69
N VAL A 201 -9.68 17.68 13.33
CA VAL A 201 -10.10 17.45 11.95
C VAL A 201 -11.15 18.50 11.62
N PRO A 202 -10.92 19.36 10.61
CA PRO A 202 -11.92 20.34 10.19
C PRO A 202 -13.19 19.63 9.71
N GLN A 203 -14.34 20.00 10.26
CA GLN A 203 -15.65 19.42 9.90
C GLN A 203 -16.11 19.85 8.49
N ALA A 204 -15.55 20.94 7.97
CA ALA A 204 -15.84 21.46 6.65
C ALA A 204 -14.54 21.91 5.95
N PRO A 205 -14.52 21.94 4.61
CA PRO A 205 -13.44 22.55 3.84
C PRO A 205 -13.28 24.04 4.21
N SER A 206 -12.04 24.49 4.38
CA SER A 206 -11.65 25.88 4.62
C SER A 206 -12.03 26.84 3.49
N ARG A 207 -11.97 28.16 3.74
CA ARG A 207 -12.21 29.19 2.71
C ARG A 207 -11.37 28.98 1.44
N ARG A 208 -10.09 28.60 1.58
CA ARG A 208 -9.20 28.32 0.45
C ARG A 208 -9.66 27.13 -0.37
N GLN A 209 -10.00 26.02 0.30
CA GLN A 209 -10.49 24.81 -0.37
C GLN A 209 -11.81 25.06 -1.11
N ARG A 210 -12.74 25.80 -0.49
CA ARG A 210 -14.02 26.20 -1.15
C ARG A 210 -13.80 27.13 -2.34
N ALA A 211 -12.81 28.02 -2.29
CA ALA A 211 -12.46 28.89 -3.41
C ALA A 211 -11.79 28.11 -4.57
N GLY A 212 -11.04 27.06 -4.28
CA GLY A 212 -10.49 26.15 -5.30
C GLY A 212 -11.50 25.16 -5.87
N GLY A 213 -12.61 24.93 -5.16
CA GLY A 213 -13.75 24.10 -5.61
C GLY A 213 -13.40 22.65 -5.96
N PRO A 214 -14.35 21.93 -6.59
CA PRO A 214 -14.14 20.55 -7.03
C PRO A 214 -13.06 20.43 -8.10
N VAL A 215 -12.11 19.50 -7.91
CA VAL A 215 -11.08 19.18 -8.90
C VAL A 215 -11.15 17.71 -9.32
N GLY A 216 -11.24 17.49 -10.62
CA GLY A 216 -11.03 16.18 -11.21
C GLY A 216 -9.56 15.95 -11.52
N VAL A 217 -9.07 14.74 -11.28
CA VAL A 217 -7.65 14.37 -11.37
C VAL A 217 -7.51 13.12 -12.24
N ASP A 218 -7.24 13.31 -13.53
CA ASP A 218 -6.82 12.22 -14.41
C ASP A 218 -5.36 11.84 -14.12
N LEU A 219 -5.02 10.55 -14.09
CA LEU A 219 -3.70 10.05 -13.66
C LEU A 219 -2.94 9.36 -14.80
N GLY A 220 -1.91 10.03 -15.30
CA GLY A 220 -1.17 9.63 -16.49
C GLY A 220 0.21 8.98 -16.26
N VAL A 221 0.76 8.43 -17.35
CA VAL A 221 2.19 8.04 -17.43
C VAL A 221 3.06 9.09 -18.14
N LYS A 222 2.48 9.89 -19.04
CA LYS A 222 3.17 11.00 -19.76
C LYS A 222 3.43 12.16 -18.79
N HIS A 223 2.35 12.66 -18.20
CA HIS A 223 2.26 13.57 -17.05
C HIS A 223 1.83 12.75 -15.83
N LEU A 224 2.06 13.22 -14.60
CA LEU A 224 1.65 12.49 -13.38
C LEU A 224 0.14 12.57 -13.18
N ALA A 225 -0.39 13.76 -13.43
CA ALA A 225 -1.82 14.04 -13.44
C ALA A 225 -2.13 15.19 -14.41
N VAL A 226 -3.37 15.25 -14.89
CA VAL A 226 -3.98 16.45 -15.48
C VAL A 226 -5.19 16.81 -14.63
N LEU A 227 -5.33 18.10 -14.31
CA LEU A 227 -6.41 18.61 -13.47
C LEU A 227 -7.54 19.23 -14.31
N SER A 228 -8.77 19.24 -13.78
CA SER A 228 -9.91 19.95 -14.38
C SER A 228 -9.70 21.47 -14.45
N THR A 229 -8.75 22.02 -13.69
CA THR A 229 -8.29 23.42 -13.75
C THR A 229 -7.38 23.72 -14.95
N GLY A 230 -7.02 22.72 -15.76
CA GLY A 230 -6.03 22.83 -16.84
C GLY A 230 -4.59 22.59 -16.39
N GLU A 231 -4.31 22.53 -15.09
CA GLU A 231 -2.95 22.27 -14.62
C GLU A 231 -2.47 20.86 -15.03
N THR A 232 -1.34 20.82 -15.74
CA THR A 232 -0.67 19.57 -16.10
C THR A 232 0.50 19.31 -15.15
N VAL A 233 0.35 18.32 -14.26
CA VAL A 233 1.36 17.99 -13.24
C VAL A 233 2.44 17.10 -13.85
N PRO A 234 3.72 17.53 -13.93
CA PRO A 234 4.76 16.77 -14.60
C PRO A 234 5.07 15.45 -13.87
N ASN A 235 5.23 14.36 -14.62
CA ASN A 235 5.82 13.13 -14.06
C ASN A 235 7.34 13.33 -13.93
N PRO A 236 7.93 13.32 -12.71
CA PRO A 236 9.36 13.59 -12.55
C PRO A 236 10.27 12.51 -13.15
N LYS A 237 9.71 11.38 -13.61
CA LYS A 237 10.39 10.30 -14.34
C LYS A 237 11.68 9.84 -13.63
N HIS A 238 11.63 9.81 -12.29
CA HIS A 238 12.79 9.48 -11.43
C HIS A 238 13.40 8.11 -11.74
N TYR A 239 12.57 7.16 -12.17
CA TYR A 239 13.04 5.85 -12.63
C TYR A 239 13.83 6.00 -13.93
N GLN A 240 13.27 6.62 -14.99
CA GLN A 240 13.94 6.76 -16.28
C GLN A 240 15.28 7.51 -16.13
N ARG A 241 15.31 8.62 -15.38
CA ARG A 241 16.55 9.38 -15.09
C ARG A 241 17.63 8.55 -14.40
N ALA A 242 17.26 7.52 -13.63
CA ALA A 242 18.18 6.63 -12.94
C ALA A 242 18.40 5.29 -13.68
N GLU A 243 17.72 5.04 -14.80
CA GLU A 243 17.62 3.71 -15.40
C GLU A 243 18.97 3.17 -15.85
N ARG A 244 19.80 3.97 -16.53
CA ARG A 244 21.14 3.56 -16.97
C ARG A 244 21.98 3.06 -15.78
N LYS A 245 22.04 3.85 -14.71
CA LYS A 245 22.76 3.52 -13.47
C LYS A 245 22.16 2.27 -12.79
N LEU A 246 20.84 2.16 -12.73
CA LEU A 246 20.14 1.01 -12.14
C LEU A 246 20.37 -0.29 -12.95
N ARG A 247 20.37 -0.21 -14.28
CA ARG A 247 20.58 -1.34 -15.19
C ARG A 247 22.02 -1.86 -15.07
N THR A 248 23.01 -0.97 -15.07
CA THR A 248 24.42 -1.32 -14.86
C THR A 248 24.64 -1.95 -13.49
N ALA A 249 24.15 -1.34 -12.41
CA ALA A 249 24.25 -1.90 -11.06
C ALA A 249 23.55 -3.27 -10.91
N SER A 250 22.39 -3.45 -11.56
CA SER A 250 21.66 -4.73 -11.56
C SER A 250 22.42 -5.82 -12.31
N ARG A 251 22.97 -5.52 -13.49
CA ARG A 251 23.81 -6.46 -14.27
C ARG A 251 25.07 -6.85 -13.49
N ALA A 252 25.75 -5.88 -12.88
CA ALA A 252 26.94 -6.12 -12.06
C ALA A 252 26.63 -6.99 -10.83
N TYR A 253 25.50 -6.77 -10.16
CA TYR A 253 25.04 -7.65 -9.07
C TYR A 253 24.69 -9.05 -9.57
N ALA A 254 23.97 -9.18 -10.68
CA ALA A 254 23.55 -10.48 -11.23
C ALA A 254 24.74 -11.37 -11.60
N ARG A 255 25.76 -10.82 -12.28
CA ARG A 255 26.98 -11.51 -12.69
C ARG A 255 27.96 -11.86 -11.55
N SER A 256 27.73 -11.37 -10.33
CA SER A 256 28.69 -11.57 -9.23
C SER A 256 28.52 -12.92 -8.52
N ARG A 257 29.62 -13.63 -8.23
CA ARG A 257 29.62 -14.93 -7.53
C ARG A 257 28.78 -14.87 -6.24
N PRO A 258 27.81 -15.80 -6.02
CA PRO A 258 27.08 -15.92 -4.75
C PRO A 258 28.03 -15.93 -3.54
N GLY A 259 27.62 -15.34 -2.42
CA GLY A 259 28.43 -15.25 -1.19
C GLY A 259 29.58 -14.24 -1.19
N SER A 260 30.17 -13.91 -2.35
CA SER A 260 31.38 -13.05 -2.42
C SER A 260 31.20 -11.66 -1.79
N ALA A 261 32.26 -11.13 -1.17
CA ALA A 261 32.29 -9.75 -0.66
C ALA A 261 32.01 -8.70 -1.77
N GLY A 262 32.46 -8.98 -2.99
CA GLY A 262 32.13 -8.18 -4.18
C GLY A 262 30.63 -8.17 -4.51
N ARG A 263 29.90 -9.26 -4.27
CA ARG A 263 28.43 -9.30 -4.42
C ARG A 263 27.72 -8.49 -3.35
N VAL A 264 28.21 -8.52 -2.11
CA VAL A 264 27.68 -7.72 -1.00
C VAL A 264 27.81 -6.22 -1.30
N ARG A 265 29.00 -5.77 -1.73
CA ARG A 265 29.23 -4.37 -2.15
C ARG A 265 28.30 -3.93 -3.29
N ARG A 266 28.16 -4.74 -4.34
CA ARG A 266 27.27 -4.46 -5.48
C ARG A 266 25.78 -4.47 -5.10
N ALA A 267 25.35 -5.36 -4.20
CA ALA A 267 24.00 -5.37 -3.66
C ALA A 267 23.67 -4.11 -2.85
N ALA A 268 24.63 -3.61 -2.06
CA ALA A 268 24.48 -2.36 -1.32
C ALA A 268 24.35 -1.15 -2.26
N ALA A 269 25.21 -1.03 -3.27
CA ALA A 269 25.13 0.03 -4.28
C ALA A 269 23.78 0.03 -5.03
N LEU A 270 23.32 -1.15 -5.45
CA LEU A 270 22.01 -1.34 -6.09
C LEU A 270 20.86 -0.89 -5.16
N ALA A 271 20.90 -1.30 -3.89
CA ALA A 271 19.90 -0.91 -2.90
C ALA A 271 19.86 0.61 -2.66
N THR A 272 21.01 1.29 -2.65
CA THR A 272 21.11 2.76 -2.50
C THR A 272 20.44 3.49 -3.68
N ILE A 273 20.67 3.03 -4.92
CA ILE A 273 20.00 3.61 -6.10
C ILE A 273 18.48 3.42 -5.99
N GLN A 274 18.02 2.21 -5.67
CA GLN A 274 16.59 1.90 -5.52
C GLN A 274 15.93 2.73 -4.40
N ALA A 275 16.60 2.87 -3.25
CA ALA A 275 16.10 3.67 -2.13
C ALA A 275 16.01 5.17 -2.48
N ARG A 276 16.99 5.72 -3.23
CA ARG A 276 16.95 7.12 -3.69
C ARG A 276 15.78 7.37 -4.64
N ILE A 277 15.50 6.46 -5.57
CA ILE A 277 14.32 6.53 -6.46
C ILE A 277 13.03 6.48 -5.64
N ALA A 278 12.92 5.51 -4.71
CA ALA A 278 11.71 5.32 -3.90
C ALA A 278 11.43 6.52 -2.96
N ASN A 279 12.46 7.13 -2.37
CA ASN A 279 12.30 8.30 -1.51
C ASN A 279 11.92 9.54 -2.32
N ARG A 280 12.57 9.82 -3.45
CA ARG A 280 12.20 10.93 -4.34
C ARG A 280 10.75 10.85 -4.82
N ARG A 281 10.31 9.64 -5.21
CA ARG A 281 8.91 9.40 -5.56
C ARG A 281 7.98 9.67 -4.38
N ARG A 282 8.29 9.16 -3.17
CA ARG A 282 7.44 9.40 -1.98
C ARG A 282 7.30 10.89 -1.68
N ASP A 283 8.39 11.65 -1.77
CA ASP A 283 8.39 13.11 -1.58
C ASP A 283 7.46 13.81 -2.58
N GLY A 284 7.64 13.57 -3.88
CA GLY A 284 6.80 14.16 -4.92
C GLY A 284 5.31 13.82 -4.76
N LEU A 285 4.99 12.54 -4.49
CA LEU A 285 3.59 12.13 -4.25
C LEU A 285 3.00 12.77 -2.98
N HIS A 286 3.79 12.92 -1.92
CA HIS A 286 3.33 13.60 -0.70
C HIS A 286 3.09 15.09 -0.94
N LYS A 287 3.96 15.80 -1.67
CA LYS A 287 3.76 17.21 -2.00
C LYS A 287 2.50 17.41 -2.84
N PHE A 288 2.36 16.65 -3.92
CA PHE A 288 1.21 16.68 -4.82
C PHE A 288 -0.13 16.44 -4.08
N THR A 289 -0.23 15.34 -3.32
CA THR A 289 -1.47 14.99 -2.61
C THR A 289 -1.76 15.86 -1.39
N THR A 290 -0.76 16.50 -0.77
CA THR A 290 -0.99 17.52 0.27
C THR A 290 -1.50 18.80 -0.35
N ARG A 291 -0.94 19.26 -1.48
CA ARG A 291 -1.42 20.45 -2.20
C ARG A 291 -2.89 20.28 -2.59
N LEU A 292 -3.24 19.20 -3.30
CA LEU A 292 -4.64 18.92 -3.66
C LEU A 292 -5.57 18.97 -2.45
N ALA A 293 -5.22 18.28 -1.36
CA ALA A 293 -6.05 18.20 -0.16
C ALA A 293 -6.17 19.52 0.62
N LEU A 294 -5.27 20.49 0.43
CA LEU A 294 -5.29 21.82 1.06
C LEU A 294 -5.88 22.92 0.16
N ASP A 295 -5.94 22.68 -1.15
CA ASP A 295 -6.26 23.72 -2.14
C ASP A 295 -7.68 23.55 -2.71
N HIS A 296 -8.27 22.34 -2.63
CA HIS A 296 -9.60 22.01 -3.15
C HIS A 296 -10.51 21.39 -2.09
N ASP A 297 -11.82 21.61 -2.19
CA ASP A 297 -12.81 21.09 -1.25
C ASP A 297 -13.26 19.65 -1.56
N VAL A 298 -13.34 19.30 -2.84
CA VAL A 298 -13.62 17.94 -3.33
C VAL A 298 -12.59 17.54 -4.38
N ILE A 299 -11.92 16.42 -4.16
CA ILE A 299 -10.99 15.83 -5.14
C ILE A 299 -11.63 14.57 -5.72
N VAL A 300 -11.70 14.46 -7.04
CA VAL A 300 -12.25 13.30 -7.74
C VAL A 300 -11.14 12.56 -8.48
N VAL A 301 -11.00 11.26 -8.21
CA VAL A 301 -10.02 10.36 -8.84
C VAL A 301 -10.70 9.10 -9.35
N GLU A 302 -10.13 8.45 -10.36
CA GLU A 302 -10.62 7.16 -10.86
C GLU A 302 -10.25 5.96 -9.97
N ASP A 303 -11.10 4.92 -9.93
CA ASP A 303 -10.74 3.60 -9.39
C ASP A 303 -9.88 2.78 -10.39
N LEU A 304 -8.67 3.29 -10.65
CA LEU A 304 -7.69 2.61 -11.51
C LEU A 304 -7.37 1.21 -11.00
N HIS A 305 -7.56 0.19 -11.84
CA HIS A 305 -7.11 -1.18 -11.57
C HIS A 305 -5.58 -1.32 -11.73
N VAL A 306 -4.81 -0.62 -10.89
CA VAL A 306 -3.34 -0.55 -10.93
C VAL A 306 -2.69 -1.95 -10.93
N ALA A 307 -3.28 -2.91 -10.20
CA ALA A 307 -2.81 -4.30 -10.19
C ALA A 307 -2.97 -5.01 -11.55
N GLY A 308 -3.97 -4.65 -12.36
CA GLY A 308 -4.12 -5.07 -13.75
C GLY A 308 -3.11 -4.36 -14.66
N MET A 309 -3.03 -3.03 -14.57
CA MET A 309 -2.11 -2.20 -15.38
C MET A 309 -0.64 -2.63 -15.24
N VAL A 310 -0.20 -3.04 -14.04
CA VAL A 310 1.17 -3.51 -13.77
C VAL A 310 1.43 -4.95 -14.28
N ARG A 311 0.43 -5.67 -14.77
CA ARG A 311 0.62 -6.95 -15.50
C ARG A 311 0.91 -6.73 -17.01
N GLY A 312 0.53 -5.58 -17.57
CA GLY A 312 0.67 -5.31 -19.01
C GLY A 312 2.12 -5.10 -19.45
N ARG A 313 2.57 -5.85 -20.48
CA ARG A 313 4.00 -5.93 -20.88
C ARG A 313 4.63 -4.58 -21.23
N ARG A 314 3.89 -3.66 -21.88
CA ARG A 314 4.43 -2.37 -22.38
C ARG A 314 4.49 -1.27 -21.31
N LEU A 315 3.44 -1.10 -20.50
CA LEU A 315 3.30 0.05 -19.59
C LEU A 315 3.59 -0.24 -18.11
N ALA A 316 3.66 -1.51 -17.68
CA ALA A 316 3.76 -1.89 -16.27
C ALA A 316 4.85 -1.13 -15.48
N LYS A 317 6.01 -0.93 -16.11
CA LYS A 317 7.17 -0.23 -15.54
C LYS A 317 6.90 1.28 -15.33
N ALA A 318 6.20 1.93 -16.25
CA ALA A 318 5.84 3.34 -16.14
C ALA A 318 4.75 3.55 -15.07
N VAL A 319 3.72 2.70 -15.06
CA VAL A 319 2.66 2.68 -14.04
C VAL A 319 3.23 2.44 -12.64
N ALA A 320 4.10 1.42 -12.50
CA ALA A 320 4.78 1.12 -11.24
C ALA A 320 5.76 2.23 -10.81
N ALA A 321 6.26 3.05 -11.75
CA ALA A 321 7.07 4.23 -11.44
C ALA A 321 6.22 5.42 -10.99
N ALA A 322 5.06 5.67 -11.61
CA ALA A 322 4.14 6.77 -11.27
C ALA A 322 3.49 6.60 -9.88
N GLY A 323 3.03 5.39 -9.54
CA GLY A 323 2.57 5.06 -8.19
C GLY A 323 1.13 5.48 -7.87
N PHE A 324 0.21 5.37 -8.84
CA PHE A 324 -1.21 5.77 -8.71
C PHE A 324 -1.91 5.24 -7.44
N GLY A 325 -1.71 3.97 -7.08
CA GLY A 325 -2.30 3.41 -5.86
C GLY A 325 -1.82 4.08 -4.57
N GLU A 326 -0.61 4.66 -4.57
CA GLU A 326 -0.09 5.45 -3.45
C GLU A 326 -0.65 6.88 -3.46
N ILE A 327 -0.93 7.48 -4.63
CA ILE A 327 -1.69 8.75 -4.73
C ILE A 327 -3.07 8.58 -4.10
N ARG A 328 -3.84 7.58 -4.56
CA ARG A 328 -5.16 7.23 -4.04
C ARG A 328 -5.12 7.03 -2.52
N ARG A 329 -4.21 6.18 -2.02
CA ARG A 329 -4.02 5.91 -0.58
C ARG A 329 -3.60 7.15 0.22
N GLN A 330 -2.88 8.09 -0.38
CA GLN A 330 -2.47 9.31 0.31
C GLN A 330 -3.60 10.34 0.38
N LEU A 331 -4.36 10.53 -0.71
CA LEU A 331 -5.55 11.37 -0.68
C LEU A 331 -6.55 10.85 0.36
N ASP A 332 -6.76 9.52 0.41
CA ASP A 332 -7.72 8.84 1.31
C ASP A 332 -7.59 9.28 2.79
N TYR A 333 -6.38 9.34 3.33
CA TYR A 333 -6.16 9.86 4.68
C TYR A 333 -5.98 11.39 4.74
N LYS A 334 -5.46 12.04 3.69
CA LYS A 334 -5.17 13.47 3.71
C LYS A 334 -6.41 14.34 3.61
N THR A 335 -7.40 13.94 2.83
CA THR A 335 -8.64 14.71 2.68
C THR A 335 -9.36 14.74 4.01
N VAL A 336 -9.50 13.58 4.66
CA VAL A 336 -9.93 13.45 6.05
C VAL A 336 -9.09 14.29 7.02
N TRP A 337 -7.75 14.35 6.85
CA TRP A 337 -6.89 15.17 7.73
C TRP A 337 -7.10 16.68 7.56
N TYR A 338 -7.49 17.16 6.38
CA TYR A 338 -7.55 18.59 6.05
C TYR A 338 -8.97 19.10 5.79
N GLY A 339 -10.01 18.29 6.07
CA GLY A 339 -11.42 18.68 5.90
C GLY A 339 -11.93 18.67 4.45
N SER A 340 -11.08 18.37 3.47
CA SER A 340 -11.50 18.15 2.08
C SER A 340 -12.11 16.75 1.90
N ARG A 341 -12.82 16.55 0.80
CA ARG A 341 -13.53 15.31 0.47
C ARG A 341 -12.86 14.61 -0.70
N LEU A 342 -12.95 13.29 -0.72
CA LEU A 342 -12.38 12.46 -1.77
C LEU A 342 -13.46 11.59 -2.40
N ARG A 343 -13.82 11.89 -3.64
CA ARG A 343 -14.71 11.06 -4.45
C ARG A 343 -13.90 10.09 -5.31
N VAL A 344 -14.43 8.89 -5.49
CA VAL A 344 -13.94 7.94 -6.49
C VAL A 344 -14.95 7.91 -7.62
N ALA A 345 -14.50 8.12 -8.86
CA ALA A 345 -15.29 7.73 -10.02
C ALA A 345 -15.29 6.19 -10.12
N ASP A 346 -16.43 5.62 -10.48
CA ASP A 346 -16.50 4.18 -10.74
C ASP A 346 -15.50 3.78 -11.83
N ARG A 347 -14.98 2.55 -11.75
CA ARG A 347 -13.99 2.04 -12.70
C ARG A 347 -14.45 2.04 -14.16
N TRP A 348 -15.75 1.94 -14.39
CA TRP A 348 -16.35 1.93 -15.72
C TRP A 348 -16.87 3.29 -16.18
N TYR A 349 -16.71 4.34 -15.35
CA TYR A 349 -17.06 5.70 -15.72
C TYR A 349 -16.26 6.13 -16.95
N PRO A 350 -16.91 6.47 -18.08
CA PRO A 350 -16.23 6.73 -19.35
C PRO A 350 -15.62 8.15 -19.44
N SER A 351 -14.95 8.61 -18.39
CA SER A 351 -14.33 9.94 -18.23
C SER A 351 -13.70 10.50 -19.51
N SER A 352 -12.78 9.74 -20.12
CA SER A 352 -12.05 10.18 -21.33
C SER A 352 -12.83 10.03 -22.64
N LYS A 353 -13.98 9.34 -22.64
CA LYS A 353 -14.86 9.12 -23.81
C LYS A 353 -16.10 10.01 -23.83
N THR A 354 -16.49 10.59 -22.70
CA THR A 354 -17.60 11.53 -22.60
C THR A 354 -17.16 12.94 -22.98
N CYS A 355 -18.02 13.72 -23.64
CA CYS A 355 -17.82 15.14 -23.87
C CYS A 355 -18.14 15.93 -22.58
N SER A 356 -17.19 16.73 -22.09
CA SER A 356 -17.40 17.56 -20.90
C SER A 356 -18.41 18.71 -21.09
N GLY A 357 -18.67 19.12 -22.35
CA GLY A 357 -19.64 20.17 -22.67
C GLY A 357 -21.09 19.70 -22.78
N CYS A 358 -21.35 18.55 -23.41
CA CYS A 358 -22.72 18.08 -23.71
C CYS A 358 -23.04 16.64 -23.27
N GLY A 359 -22.09 15.91 -22.68
CA GLY A 359 -22.31 14.52 -22.24
C GLY A 359 -22.29 13.46 -23.35
N TRP A 360 -22.22 13.83 -24.64
CA TRP A 360 -22.10 12.87 -25.75
C TRP A 360 -20.89 11.94 -25.56
N ARG A 361 -21.09 10.63 -25.72
CA ARG A 361 -20.05 9.62 -25.54
C ARG A 361 -19.51 9.15 -26.88
N ASN A 362 -18.22 9.38 -27.12
CA ASN A 362 -17.51 8.88 -28.28
C ASN A 362 -17.20 7.36 -28.11
N PRO A 363 -17.81 6.45 -28.89
CA PRO A 363 -17.55 5.02 -28.76
C PRO A 363 -16.19 4.63 -29.38
N SER A 364 -15.80 5.25 -30.49
CA SER A 364 -14.61 4.89 -31.29
C SER A 364 -13.29 5.38 -30.71
N LEU A 365 -13.31 6.34 -29.78
CA LEU A 365 -12.09 6.90 -29.16
C LEU A 365 -11.17 5.81 -28.58
N THR A 366 -9.90 5.88 -28.95
CA THR A 366 -8.85 4.91 -28.64
C THR A 366 -7.87 5.43 -27.58
N LEU A 367 -6.87 4.62 -27.20
CA LEU A 367 -5.79 5.08 -26.32
C LEU A 367 -4.76 5.98 -27.02
N SER A 368 -4.63 5.86 -28.34
CA SER A 368 -3.73 6.67 -29.18
C SER A 368 -4.21 8.10 -29.32
N ASP A 369 -5.53 8.32 -29.31
CA ASP A 369 -6.12 9.64 -29.47
C ASP A 369 -5.75 10.52 -28.28
N ARG A 370 -5.22 11.71 -28.58
CA ARG A 370 -4.77 12.70 -27.60
C ARG A 370 -5.65 13.94 -27.56
N VAL A 371 -6.42 14.18 -28.62
CA VAL A 371 -7.43 15.22 -28.71
C VAL A 371 -8.81 14.55 -28.69
N PHE A 372 -9.73 15.10 -27.91
CA PHE A 372 -11.14 14.73 -27.93
C PHE A 372 -11.88 15.68 -28.86
N HIS A 373 -12.57 15.14 -29.87
CA HIS A 373 -13.46 15.89 -30.75
C HIS A 373 -14.90 15.44 -30.48
N CYS A 374 -15.77 16.39 -30.12
CA CYS A 374 -17.19 16.12 -29.93
C CYS A 374 -17.97 16.31 -31.24
N GLN A 375 -18.58 15.23 -31.73
CA GLN A 375 -19.44 15.28 -32.93
C GLN A 375 -20.82 15.92 -32.66
N SER A 376 -21.22 16.05 -31.39
CA SER A 376 -22.54 16.59 -31.02
C SER A 376 -22.54 18.11 -30.75
N CYS A 377 -21.44 18.68 -30.26
CA CYS A 377 -21.38 20.10 -29.88
C CYS A 377 -20.10 20.82 -30.33
N GLY A 378 -19.28 20.21 -31.19
CA GLY A 378 -18.07 20.82 -31.76
C GLY A 378 -16.89 21.01 -30.79
N LEU A 379 -17.01 20.65 -29.50
CA LEU A 379 -15.91 20.79 -28.53
C LEU A 379 -14.64 20.05 -28.97
N VAL A 380 -13.52 20.76 -28.98
CA VAL A 380 -12.18 20.21 -29.20
C VAL A 380 -11.30 20.50 -27.98
N ALA A 381 -10.72 19.48 -27.36
CA ALA A 381 -9.88 19.61 -26.16
C ALA A 381 -8.80 18.52 -26.05
N ASP A 382 -7.75 18.73 -25.25
CA ASP A 382 -6.88 17.60 -24.85
C ASP A 382 -7.72 16.56 -24.09
N ARG A 383 -7.52 15.28 -24.44
CA ARG A 383 -8.34 14.18 -23.92
C ARG A 383 -8.14 13.94 -22.43
N ASP A 384 -6.92 14.08 -21.92
CA ASP A 384 -6.61 13.88 -20.49
C ASP A 384 -7.26 15.04 -19.68
N HIS A 385 -7.30 16.26 -20.24
CA HIS A 385 -8.01 17.41 -19.64
C HIS A 385 -9.54 17.27 -19.69
N ASN A 386 -10.12 16.86 -20.83
CA ASN A 386 -11.55 16.54 -20.94
C ASN A 386 -11.97 15.45 -19.94
N ALA A 387 -11.15 14.41 -19.78
CA ALA A 387 -11.36 13.39 -18.76
C ALA A 387 -11.37 13.97 -17.33
N ALA A 388 -10.43 14.88 -17.02
CA ALA A 388 -10.38 15.55 -15.74
C ALA A 388 -11.62 16.43 -15.48
N ILE A 389 -12.13 17.18 -16.46
CA ILE A 389 -13.38 17.94 -16.30
C ILE A 389 -14.56 17.01 -16.02
N ASN A 390 -14.70 15.91 -16.76
CA ASN A 390 -15.75 14.90 -16.52
C ASN A 390 -15.68 14.32 -15.10
N LEU A 391 -14.48 14.09 -14.57
CA LEU A 391 -14.31 13.67 -13.17
C LEU A 391 -14.80 14.74 -12.18
N ALA A 392 -14.53 16.03 -12.42
CA ALA A 392 -15.06 17.11 -11.57
C ALA A 392 -16.60 17.17 -11.62
N ASN A 393 -17.19 17.05 -12.82
CA ASN A 393 -18.63 17.12 -13.05
C ASN A 393 -19.45 16.06 -12.30
N LEU A 394 -18.83 14.92 -11.92
CA LEU A 394 -19.48 13.92 -11.05
C LEU A 394 -19.98 14.49 -9.72
N VAL A 395 -19.36 15.57 -9.20
CA VAL A 395 -19.81 16.23 -7.97
C VAL A 395 -21.16 16.91 -8.18
N ALA A 396 -21.33 17.63 -9.29
CA ALA A 396 -22.58 18.31 -9.63
C ALA A 396 -23.74 17.31 -9.82
N ALA A 397 -23.49 16.20 -10.54
CA ALA A 397 -24.48 15.16 -10.81
C ALA A 397 -25.09 14.50 -9.56
N SER A 398 -24.37 14.46 -8.43
CA SER A 398 -24.93 13.98 -7.15
C SER A 398 -25.67 15.05 -6.33
N THR A 399 -25.41 16.33 -6.59
CA THR A 399 -26.08 17.42 -5.85
C THR A 399 -27.44 17.79 -6.44
N SER A 400 -27.67 17.49 -7.72
CA SER A 400 -28.99 17.59 -8.36
C SER A 400 -30.00 16.61 -7.75
N GLU A 401 -29.60 15.37 -7.47
CA GLU A 401 -30.44 14.38 -6.80
C GLU A 401 -30.84 14.84 -5.38
N THR A 402 -29.95 15.53 -4.65
CA THR A 402 -30.26 16.02 -3.29
C THR A 402 -31.10 17.30 -3.27
N ARG A 403 -31.10 18.12 -4.34
CA ARG A 403 -31.95 19.32 -4.43
C ARG A 403 -33.42 18.98 -4.68
N ASN A 404 -33.70 17.86 -5.32
CA ASN A 404 -35.08 17.41 -5.58
C ASN A 404 -35.67 16.58 -4.42
N ALA A 405 -34.87 16.22 -3.42
CA ALA A 405 -35.28 15.45 -2.24
C ALA A 405 -35.88 16.34 -1.12
N ARG A 406 -36.89 17.15 -1.46
CA ARG A 406 -37.78 17.83 -0.50
C ARG A 406 -39.24 17.63 -0.91
N GLY A 407 -39.81 16.48 -0.54
CA GLY A 407 -41.22 16.18 -0.75
C GLY A 407 -41.59 14.75 -0.37
N ALA A 408 -42.67 14.62 0.42
CA ALA A 408 -43.35 13.38 0.82
C ALA A 408 -42.61 12.38 1.73
N ASP A 409 -42.85 12.52 3.05
CA ASP A 409 -42.87 11.39 3.97
C ASP A 409 -44.01 10.41 3.58
N ARG A 410 -43.69 9.36 2.82
CA ARG A 410 -44.54 8.16 2.74
C ARG A 410 -43.70 6.89 2.80
N LYS A 411 -43.86 6.14 3.89
CA LYS A 411 -43.38 4.76 4.02
C LYS A 411 -44.22 3.84 3.15
N THR A 412 -43.76 3.52 1.96
CA THR A 412 -44.35 2.43 1.15
C THR A 412 -43.78 1.09 1.61
N VAL A 413 -44.65 0.19 2.06
CA VAL A 413 -44.25 -1.14 2.54
C VAL A 413 -43.81 -2.02 1.35
N LEU A 414 -42.77 -2.82 1.54
CA LEU A 414 -42.26 -3.77 0.55
C LEU A 414 -43.29 -4.88 0.26
N ALA A 415 -44.04 -4.73 -0.83
CA ALA A 415 -44.85 -5.81 -1.38
C ALA A 415 -43.96 -6.90 -1.99
N ARG A 416 -44.16 -8.13 -1.52
CA ARG A 416 -43.36 -9.32 -1.82
C ARG A 416 -43.78 -9.92 -3.16
N GLN A 417 -43.07 -9.61 -4.26
CA GLN A 417 -43.34 -10.25 -5.55
C GLN A 417 -42.81 -11.69 -5.59
N VAL A 418 -43.71 -12.62 -5.91
CA VAL A 418 -43.47 -14.07 -6.04
C VAL A 418 -42.93 -14.38 -7.44
N ALA A 419 -41.99 -15.31 -7.53
CA ALA A 419 -41.45 -15.76 -8.82
C ALA A 419 -42.49 -16.64 -9.56
N GLY A 420 -43.00 -16.14 -10.68
CA GLY A 420 -43.83 -16.92 -11.59
C GLY A 420 -43.01 -17.95 -12.37
N LYS A 421 -43.46 -19.21 -12.36
CA LYS A 421 -42.90 -20.30 -13.18
C LYS A 421 -42.99 -19.95 -14.67
N ARG A 422 -42.03 -20.43 -15.47
CA ARG A 422 -42.19 -20.68 -16.90
C ARG A 422 -41.99 -22.16 -17.17
N GLU A 423 -42.94 -22.78 -17.85
CA GLU A 423 -42.84 -24.13 -18.41
C GLU A 423 -42.67 -24.05 -19.95
N PRO A 424 -42.24 -25.15 -20.61
CA PRO A 424 -41.45 -25.05 -21.83
C PRO A 424 -42.27 -25.09 -23.13
N GLY A 425 -41.80 -24.37 -24.15
CA GLY A 425 -42.23 -24.52 -25.54
C GLY A 425 -41.18 -25.29 -26.34
N THR A 426 -41.59 -26.42 -26.91
CA THR A 426 -40.79 -27.29 -27.78
C THR A 426 -41.01 -26.88 -29.24
N GLU A 427 -39.95 -26.77 -30.06
CA GLU A 427 -40.05 -27.07 -31.50
C GLU A 427 -38.68 -27.34 -32.14
N GLN A 428 -38.68 -27.98 -33.32
CA GLN A 428 -37.58 -28.80 -33.82
C GLN A 428 -36.67 -28.16 -34.88
N ALA A 429 -35.57 -28.86 -35.19
CA ALA A 429 -34.55 -28.47 -36.18
C ALA A 429 -34.97 -28.73 -37.64
N GLY A 430 -34.47 -27.90 -38.56
CA GLY A 430 -34.55 -28.05 -40.01
C GLY A 430 -33.17 -27.96 -40.69
N GLN A 431 -32.98 -28.67 -41.81
CA GLN A 431 -31.67 -29.03 -42.37
C GLN A 431 -31.01 -27.98 -43.31
N ALA A 432 -29.78 -28.29 -43.72
CA ALA A 432 -28.86 -27.42 -44.46
C ALA A 432 -28.88 -27.59 -46.00
N ARG A 433 -28.35 -26.57 -46.71
CA ARG A 433 -27.74 -26.46 -48.08
C ARG A 433 -27.72 -24.95 -48.42
N GLY A 434 -26.83 -24.34 -49.21
CA GLY A 434 -25.59 -24.72 -49.88
C GLY A 434 -25.11 -23.48 -50.68
N ALA A 435 -23.79 -23.30 -50.88
CA ALA A 435 -23.24 -22.30 -51.83
C ALA A 435 -23.02 -22.97 -53.22
N PRO A 436 -22.50 -22.33 -54.30
CA PRO A 436 -21.98 -20.94 -54.51
C PRO A 436 -22.53 -20.38 -55.88
N PRO A 437 -21.82 -19.70 -56.83
CA PRO A 437 -20.57 -18.90 -56.83
C PRO A 437 -20.56 -17.58 -57.69
N LYS A 438 -19.37 -16.96 -57.78
CA LYS A 438 -18.84 -16.00 -58.80
C LYS A 438 -19.38 -14.55 -58.78
N GLY A 439 -18.57 -13.52 -59.07
CA GLY A 439 -17.15 -13.46 -59.52
C GLY A 439 -16.59 -12.04 -59.31
N GLU A 440 -15.69 -11.44 -60.09
CA GLU A 440 -14.53 -11.78 -60.97
C GLU A 440 -14.21 -10.43 -61.69
N ALA A 441 -13.00 -9.86 -61.87
CA ALA A 441 -11.58 -10.24 -61.68
C ALA A 441 -10.75 -8.95 -61.30
N ALA A 442 -9.41 -8.79 -61.38
CA ALA A 442 -8.27 -9.58 -61.87
C ALA A 442 -7.00 -9.31 -61.03
#